data_AF-A0A3M8SQZ5-F1
#
_entry.id   AF-A0A3M8SQZ5-F1
#
_cell.length_a   1.000
_cell.length_b   1.000
_cell.length_c   1.000
_cell.angle_alpha   90.00
_cell.angle_beta   90.00
_cell.angle_gamma   90.00
#
_symmetry.space_group_name_H-M   'P 1'
#
loop_
_entity.id
_entity.type
_entity.pdbx_description
1 polymer ?
#
loop_
_entity_poly.entity_id
_entity_poly.type
_entity_poly.pdbx_seq_one_letter_code
_entity_poly.pdbx_strand_id
1 'polypeptide(L)'
;MDLVQMLVSQLGINDQQARGGTGLLLKLAQDRLAGSEFASLANAVPGAADLIAAAPGEDDGGLMGALGGLLGGQAGDLMTLANGFSKLGVDLDTARNFLPVITGFLGEKGDGAAQAVLAKLLGR
;
A
#
# COMPACT_ATOMS: atom_id res chain seq x y z
N MET A 1 11.09 14.27 7.93
CA MET A 1 11.32 13.04 7.16
C MET A 1 10.03 12.70 6.46
N ASP A 2 10.05 12.44 5.16
CA ASP A 2 8.87 11.96 4.44
C ASP A 2 8.72 10.43 4.57
N LEU A 3 7.57 9.92 4.15
CA LEU A 3 7.26 8.49 4.25
C LEU A 3 8.21 7.63 3.41
N VAL A 4 8.58 8.08 2.21
CA VAL A 4 9.47 7.34 1.29
C VAL A 4 10.84 7.17 1.92
N GLN A 5 11.42 8.24 2.44
CA GLN A 5 12.73 8.24 3.07
C GLN A 5 12.75 7.42 4.36
N MET A 6 11.63 7.40 5.10
CA MET A 6 11.45 6.53 6.25
C MET A 6 11.49 5.05 5.85
N LEU A 7 10.76 4.67 4.80
CA LEU A 7 10.74 3.30 4.28
C LEU A 7 12.12 2.87 3.76
N VAL A 8 12.79 3.72 2.97
CA VAL A 8 14.16 3.47 2.49
C VAL A 8 15.10 3.20 3.67
N SER A 9 15.06 4.05 4.70
CA SER A 9 15.96 3.95 5.85
C SER A 9 15.67 2.74 6.75
N GLN A 10 14.39 2.43 6.98
CA GLN A 10 14.00 1.37 7.91
C GLN A 10 13.99 -0.02 7.27
N LEU A 11 13.68 -0.10 5.98
CA LEU A 11 13.51 -1.37 5.28
C LEU A 11 14.71 -1.73 4.39
N GLY A 12 15.69 -0.83 4.23
CA GLY A 12 16.86 -1.09 3.40
C GLY A 12 16.55 -1.22 1.91
N ILE A 13 15.45 -0.63 1.47
CA ILE A 13 14.98 -0.63 0.07
C ILE A 13 15.39 0.65 -0.65
N ASN A 14 15.29 0.66 -1.98
CA ASN A 14 15.51 1.88 -2.76
C ASN A 14 14.25 2.75 -2.89
N ASP A 15 14.40 3.99 -3.36
CA ASP A 15 13.30 4.95 -3.56
C ASP A 15 12.17 4.39 -4.45
N GLN A 16 12.51 3.66 -5.52
CA GLN A 16 11.52 3.09 -6.43
C GLN A 16 10.65 2.03 -5.73
N GLN A 17 11.27 1.17 -4.93
CA GLN A 17 10.60 0.14 -4.14
C GLN A 17 9.72 0.77 -3.05
N ALA A 18 10.21 1.79 -2.36
CA ALA A 18 9.44 2.51 -1.35
C ALA A 18 8.23 3.21 -1.96
N ARG A 19 8.41 3.91 -3.09
CA ARG A 19 7.33 4.62 -3.80
C ARG A 19 6.29 3.64 -4.35
N GLY A 20 6.74 2.64 -5.09
CA GLY A 20 5.85 1.63 -5.69
C GLY A 20 5.12 0.79 -4.65
N GLY A 21 5.80 0.38 -3.58
CA GLY A 21 5.21 -0.40 -2.49
C GLY A 21 4.17 0.39 -1.71
N THR A 22 4.44 1.67 -1.44
CA THR A 22 3.45 2.57 -0.83
C THR A 22 2.27 2.78 -1.77
N GLY A 23 2.54 2.96 -3.07
CA GLY A 23 1.51 3.08 -4.09
C GLY A 23 0.57 1.88 -4.17
N LEU A 24 1.09 0.66 -4.05
CA LEU A 24 0.28 -0.57 -4.02
C LEU A 24 -0.68 -0.58 -2.83
N LEU A 25 -0.19 -0.21 -1.65
CA LEU A 25 -1.01 -0.12 -0.44
C LEU A 25 -2.04 1.00 -0.55
N LEU A 26 -1.69 2.13 -1.15
CA LEU A 26 -2.62 3.24 -1.39
C LEU A 26 -3.69 2.88 -2.41
N LYS A 27 -3.37 2.15 -3.49
CA LYS A 27 -4.37 1.62 -4.44
C LYS A 27 -5.35 0.69 -3.75
N LEU A 28 -4.83 -0.27 -2.98
CA LEU A 28 -5.68 -1.18 -2.23
C LEU A 28 -6.55 -0.42 -1.22
N ALA A 29 -6.00 0.60 -0.54
CA ALA A 29 -6.78 1.46 0.34
C ALA A 29 -7.84 2.24 -0.43
N GLN A 30 -7.55 2.74 -1.64
CA GLN A 30 -8.52 3.41 -2.51
C GLN A 30 -9.70 2.49 -2.87
N ASP A 31 -9.44 1.21 -3.10
CA ASP A 31 -10.47 0.22 -3.44
C ASP A 31 -11.33 -0.20 -2.23
N ARG A 32 -10.78 -0.12 -1.01
CA ARG A 32 -11.43 -0.61 0.23
C ARG A 32 -12.03 0.49 1.10
N LEU A 33 -11.51 1.70 1.03
CA LEU A 33 -11.95 2.84 1.83
C LEU A 33 -13.06 3.61 1.10
N ALA A 34 -13.99 4.17 1.86
CA ALA A 34 -14.92 5.14 1.31
C ALA A 34 -14.14 6.38 0.85
N GLY A 35 -14.64 7.11 -0.15
CA GLY A 35 -13.93 8.24 -0.76
C GLY A 35 -13.47 9.31 0.25
N SER A 36 -14.25 9.55 1.32
CA SER A 36 -13.86 10.47 2.41
C SER A 36 -12.74 9.92 3.30
N GLU A 37 -12.75 8.62 3.61
CA GLU A 37 -11.70 7.94 4.40
C GLU A 37 -10.37 7.94 3.62
N PHE A 38 -10.44 7.62 2.33
CA PHE A 38 -9.29 7.65 1.44
C PHE A 38 -8.75 9.09 1.26
N ALA A 39 -9.62 10.09 1.15
CA ALA A 39 -9.19 11.48 1.06
C ALA A 39 -8.40 11.92 2.30
N SER A 40 -8.84 11.55 3.51
CA SER A 40 -8.07 11.78 4.74
C SER A 40 -6.71 11.09 4.70
N LEU A 41 -6.66 9.82 4.26
CA LEU A 41 -5.40 9.08 4.10
C LEU A 41 -4.46 9.77 3.09
N ALA A 42 -4.97 10.13 1.92
CA ALA A 42 -4.19 10.78 0.86
C ALA A 42 -3.67 12.15 1.29
N ASN A 43 -4.40 12.88 2.13
CA ASN A 43 -3.94 14.14 2.72
C ASN A 43 -2.82 13.93 3.75
N ALA A 44 -2.86 12.83 4.50
CA ALA A 44 -1.83 12.49 5.47
C ALA A 44 -0.50 12.05 4.82
N VAL A 45 -0.55 11.58 3.58
CA VAL A 45 0.63 11.12 2.80
C VAL A 45 1.00 12.15 1.73
N PRO A 46 2.07 12.94 1.94
CA PRO A 46 2.55 13.86 0.91
C PRO A 46 2.89 13.13 -0.39
N GLY A 47 2.32 13.59 -1.51
CA GLY A 47 2.54 12.96 -2.81
C GLY A 47 1.78 11.64 -3.02
N ALA A 48 0.70 11.38 -2.27
CA ALA A 48 -0.11 10.16 -2.42
C ALA A 48 -0.48 9.83 -3.88
N ALA A 49 -0.87 10.83 -4.67
CA ALA A 49 -1.20 10.67 -6.08
C ALA A 49 0.00 10.16 -6.91
N ASP A 50 1.20 10.72 -6.70
CA ASP A 50 2.42 10.31 -7.37
C ASP A 50 2.85 8.91 -6.94
N LEU A 51 2.64 8.56 -5.67
CA LEU A 51 2.92 7.22 -5.14
C LEU A 51 2.00 6.18 -5.78
N ILE A 52 0.70 6.46 -5.88
CA ILE A 52 -0.28 5.61 -6.56
C ILE A 52 0.09 5.41 -8.02
N ALA A 53 0.52 6.47 -8.70
CA ALA A 53 1.00 6.39 -10.08
C ALA A 53 2.31 5.59 -10.22
N ALA A 54 3.16 5.59 -9.19
CA ALA A 54 4.40 4.82 -9.15
C ALA A 54 4.19 3.34 -8.79
N ALA A 55 2.99 2.95 -8.35
CA ALA A 55 2.66 1.55 -8.11
C ALA A 55 2.73 0.76 -9.43
N PRO A 56 3.25 -0.48 -9.41
CA PRO A 56 3.14 -1.40 -10.55
C PRO A 56 1.70 -1.43 -11.05
N GLY A 57 1.52 -1.16 -12.35
CA GLY A 57 0.22 -1.12 -12.99
C GLY A 57 -0.47 -2.49 -13.00
N GLU A 58 -1.80 -2.44 -13.01
CA GLU A 58 -2.67 -3.59 -13.32
C GLU A 58 -2.72 -3.87 -14.83
N ASP A 59 -2.07 -3.02 -15.66
CA ASP A 59 -2.09 -3.06 -17.13
C ASP A 59 -1.42 -4.29 -17.75
N ASP A 60 -0.68 -5.09 -16.96
CA ASP A 60 -0.45 -6.47 -17.35
C ASP A 60 -1.71 -7.25 -16.99
N GLY A 61 -2.53 -7.60 -17.98
CA GLY A 61 -3.80 -8.34 -17.86
C GLY A 61 -3.80 -9.68 -17.10
N GLY A 62 -2.78 -9.97 -16.29
CA GLY A 62 -2.71 -11.03 -15.31
C GLY A 62 -3.41 -10.73 -13.97
N LEU A 63 -3.58 -9.45 -13.57
CA LEU A 63 -4.26 -9.17 -12.31
C LEU A 63 -5.77 -9.46 -12.42
N MET A 64 -6.47 -8.92 -13.42
CA MET A 64 -7.90 -9.25 -13.65
C MET A 64 -8.16 -10.76 -13.87
N GLY A 65 -7.19 -11.51 -14.40
CA GLY A 65 -7.27 -12.96 -14.53
C GLY A 65 -7.14 -13.72 -13.21
N ALA A 66 -6.31 -13.23 -12.28
CA ALA A 66 -6.15 -13.80 -10.95
C ALA A 66 -7.31 -13.41 -10.00
N LEU A 67 -7.86 -12.20 -10.16
CA LEU A 67 -9.00 -11.72 -9.37
C LEU A 67 -10.33 -12.38 -9.80
N GLY A 68 -10.45 -12.80 -11.06
CA GLY A 68 -11.63 -13.54 -11.55
C GLY A 68 -11.81 -14.92 -10.91
N GLY A 69 -10.74 -15.54 -10.40
CA GLY A 69 -10.78 -16.83 -9.70
C GLY A 69 -10.72 -16.72 -8.18
N LEU A 70 -10.18 -15.61 -7.66
CA LEU A 70 -10.01 -15.36 -6.24
C LEU A 70 -10.91 -14.23 -5.79
N LEU A 71 -12.20 -14.57 -5.63
CA LEU A 71 -13.23 -13.88 -4.85
C LEU A 71 -12.66 -12.77 -3.95
N GLY A 72 -12.95 -11.52 -4.34
CA GLY A 72 -12.39 -10.26 -3.84
C GLY A 72 -12.54 -10.00 -2.34
N GLY A 73 -11.84 -10.81 -1.55
CA GLY A 73 -11.66 -10.70 -0.11
C GLY A 73 -10.19 -10.62 0.25
N GLN A 74 -9.91 -10.64 1.55
CA GLN A 74 -8.58 -10.41 2.13
C GLN A 74 -7.45 -11.27 1.54
N ALA A 75 -7.74 -12.53 1.16
CA ALA A 75 -6.77 -13.41 0.52
C ALA A 75 -6.38 -12.92 -0.90
N GLY A 76 -7.34 -12.39 -1.66
CA GLY A 76 -7.09 -11.78 -2.97
C GLY A 76 -6.24 -10.52 -2.84
N ASP A 77 -6.56 -9.66 -1.87
CA ASP A 77 -5.79 -8.44 -1.60
C ASP A 77 -4.33 -8.75 -1.24
N LEU A 78 -4.12 -9.76 -0.39
CA LEU A 78 -2.77 -10.16 0.00
C LEU A 78 -1.99 -10.71 -1.18
N MET A 79 -2.63 -11.44 -2.08
CA MET A 79 -2.00 -11.92 -3.32
C MET A 79 -1.70 -10.79 -4.30
N THR A 80 -2.60 -9.82 -4.46
CA THR A 80 -2.36 -8.61 -5.26
C THR A 80 -1.16 -7.84 -4.74
N LEU A 81 -1.09 -7.61 -3.43
CA LEU A 81 0.07 -6.95 -2.80
C LEU A 81 1.35 -7.77 -3.01
N ALA A 82 1.31 -9.08 -2.74
CA ALA A 82 2.48 -9.95 -2.89
C ALA A 82 3.02 -9.94 -4.32
N ASN A 83 2.14 -9.99 -5.32
CA ASN A 83 2.52 -9.88 -6.73
C ASN A 83 3.11 -8.49 -7.05
N GLY A 84 2.48 -7.42 -6.57
CA GLY A 84 3.00 -6.06 -6.76
C GLY A 84 4.39 -5.87 -6.14
N PHE A 85 4.60 -6.31 -4.90
CA PHE A 85 5.92 -6.27 -4.25
C PHE A 85 6.94 -7.13 -5.00
N SER A 86 6.55 -8.32 -5.47
CA SER A 86 7.41 -9.17 -6.30
C SER A 86 7.84 -8.49 -7.60
N LYS A 87 6.93 -7.75 -8.28
CA LYS A 87 7.27 -6.94 -9.46
C LYS A 87 8.28 -5.82 -9.16
N LEU A 88 8.28 -5.31 -7.93
CA LEU A 88 9.24 -4.31 -7.45
C LEU A 88 10.57 -4.93 -6.98
N GLY A 89 10.70 -6.26 -7.01
CA GLY A 89 11.83 -6.97 -6.42
C GLY A 89 11.92 -6.81 -4.90
N VAL A 90 10.78 -6.55 -4.24
CA VAL A 90 10.65 -6.49 -2.79
C VAL A 90 10.22 -7.87 -2.30
N ASP A 91 10.98 -8.45 -1.38
CA ASP A 91 10.65 -9.73 -0.78
C ASP A 91 9.47 -9.62 0.21
N LEU A 92 8.86 -10.76 0.54
CA LEU A 92 7.68 -10.81 1.40
C LEU A 92 7.97 -10.35 2.84
N ASP A 93 9.18 -10.55 3.37
CA ASP A 93 9.50 -10.12 4.73
C ASP A 93 9.63 -8.60 4.79
N THR A 94 10.27 -7.99 3.80
CA THR A 94 10.29 -6.54 3.63
C THR A 94 8.89 -5.97 3.41
N ALA A 95 8.09 -6.58 2.52
CA ALA A 95 6.71 -6.16 2.23
C ALA A 95 5.81 -6.14 3.48
N ARG A 96 5.94 -7.15 4.37
CA ARG A 96 5.21 -7.20 5.65
C ARG A 96 5.52 -6.02 6.56
N ASN A 97 6.72 -5.45 6.45
CA ASN A 97 7.15 -4.31 7.26
C ASN A 97 6.71 -2.95 6.71
N PHE A 98 6.19 -2.86 5.47
CA PHE A 98 5.65 -1.59 4.96
C PHE A 98 4.48 -1.09 5.81
N LEU A 99 3.54 -1.98 6.15
CA LEU A 99 2.36 -1.62 6.93
C LEU A 99 2.68 -1.02 8.31
N PRO A 100 3.50 -1.65 9.17
CA PRO A 100 3.88 -1.06 10.45
C PRO A 100 4.62 0.28 10.30
N VAL A 101 5.44 0.47 9.26
CA VAL A 101 6.13 1.76 9.03
C VAL A 101 5.14 2.85 8.60
N ILE A 102 4.28 2.57 7.63
CA ILE A 102 3.27 3.52 7.15
C ILE A 102 2.30 3.90 8.27
N THR A 103 1.90 2.93 9.09
CA THR A 103 0.95 3.17 10.19
C THR A 103 1.59 3.92 11.34
N GLY A 104 2.89 3.70 11.61
CA GLY A 104 3.68 4.56 12.48
C GLY A 104 3.70 6.01 12.00
N PHE A 105 4.00 6.22 10.71
CA PHE A 105 4.02 7.55 10.10
C PHE A 105 2.65 8.25 10.18
N LEU A 106 1.56 7.55 9.84
CA LEU A 106 0.21 8.09 9.90
C LEU A 106 -0.26 8.33 11.34
N GLY A 107 0.16 7.49 12.28
CA GLY A 107 -0.09 7.69 13.71
C GLY A 107 0.55 8.97 14.24
N GLU A 108 1.78 9.29 13.83
CA GLU A 108 2.43 10.57 14.12
C GLU A 108 1.70 11.78 13.50
N LYS A 109 0.99 11.57 12.39
CA LYS A 109 0.16 12.60 11.74
C LYS A 109 -1.19 12.83 12.42
N GLY A 110 -1.61 11.93 13.31
CA GLY A 110 -2.88 12.06 14.06
C GLY A 110 -4.14 11.81 13.22
N ASP A 111 -4.01 11.37 11.98
CA ASP A 111 -5.14 11.02 11.12
C ASP A 111 -5.55 9.58 11.41
N GLY A 112 -6.78 9.38 11.90
CA GLY A 112 -7.38 8.05 12.13
C GLY A 112 -7.41 7.14 10.88
N ALA A 113 -6.97 7.66 9.73
CA ALA A 113 -6.66 6.92 8.51
C ALA A 113 -5.72 5.74 8.75
N ALA A 114 -4.73 5.84 9.65
CA ALA A 114 -3.84 4.72 9.98
C ALA A 114 -4.62 3.51 10.51
N GLN A 115 -5.59 3.78 11.37
CA GLN A 115 -6.42 2.78 12.02
C GLN A 115 -7.46 2.23 11.05
N ALA A 116 -8.03 3.07 10.18
CA ALA A 116 -8.97 2.64 9.13
C ALA A 116 -8.30 1.69 8.12
N VAL A 117 -7.08 2.03 7.67
CA VAL A 117 -6.28 1.18 6.78
C VAL A 117 -5.95 -0.14 7.47
N LEU A 118 -5.47 -0.11 8.73
CA LEU A 118 -5.16 -1.32 9.49
C LEU A 118 -6.38 -2.21 9.71
N ALA A 119 -7.50 -1.64 10.14
CA ALA A 119 -8.74 -2.35 10.39
C ALA A 119 -9.20 -3.10 9.14
N LYS A 120 -9.30 -2.40 8.00
CA LYS A 120 -9.78 -3.00 6.76
C LYS A 120 -8.80 -4.01 6.14
N LEU A 121 -7.48 -3.76 6.22
CA LEU A 121 -6.48 -4.71 5.72
C LEU A 121 -6.41 -5.97 6.59
N LEU A 122 -6.61 -5.84 7.89
CA LEU A 122 -6.65 -6.97 8.82
C LEU A 122 -8.03 -7.62 8.91
N GLY A 123 -9.03 -7.11 8.18
CA GLY A 123 -10.39 -7.66 8.16
C GLY A 123 -11.05 -7.60 9.54
N ARG A 124 -10.70 -6.59 10.34
CA ARG A 124 -11.17 -6.38 11.71
C ARG A 124 -12.00 -5.11 11.83
#